data_AF-A0A7S1EDI0-F1
#
_entry.id   AF-A0A7S1EDI0-F1
#
_cell.length_a   1.000
_cell.length_b   1.000
_cell.length_c   1.000
_cell.angle_alpha   90.00
_cell.angle_beta   90.00
_cell.angle_gamma   90.00
#
_symmetry.space_group_name_H-M   'P 1'
#
loop_
_entity.id
_entity.type
_entity.pdbx_description
1 polymer ?
#
loop_
_entity_poly.entity_id
_entity_poly.type
_entity_poly.pdbx_seq_one_letter_code
_entity_poly.pdbx_strand_id
1 'polypeptide(L)'
;AELSADVVLVTLPLGVLKSGRVKFDPPFPMWKQDAVDRMGFGLLNKIVLAFDSRFWQAATPEGKYIGYASEVKGEFYMFIDISECVGRPTLLALVSGTVARSLEPCPDEKVISEAMKVLRKIVSPSVAPDPSSYTITRWGEDPYAMGS
;
A
#
# COMPACT_ATOMS: atom_id res chain seq x y z
N ALA A 1 -10.72 4.74 -30.55
CA ALA A 1 -11.85 3.97 -31.13
C ALA A 1 -13.09 4.31 -30.33
N GLU A 2 -14.22 4.50 -31.00
CA GLU A 2 -15.52 4.69 -30.35
C GLU A 2 -16.15 3.32 -30.08
N LEU A 3 -16.79 3.16 -28.92
CA LEU A 3 -17.51 1.95 -28.55
C LEU A 3 -18.97 2.33 -28.29
N SER A 4 -19.91 1.56 -28.83
CA SER A 4 -21.34 1.75 -28.67
C SER A 4 -21.99 0.45 -28.20
N ALA A 5 -22.96 0.55 -27.29
CA ALA A 5 -23.69 -0.56 -26.71
C ALA A 5 -25.03 -0.06 -26.15
N ASP A 6 -26.02 -0.95 -26.02
CA ASP A 6 -27.33 -0.62 -25.44
C ASP A 6 -27.23 -0.25 -23.95
N VAL A 7 -26.24 -0.80 -23.24
CA VAL A 7 -26.02 -0.61 -21.81
C VAL A 7 -24.51 -0.55 -21.51
N VAL A 8 -24.12 0.32 -20.58
CA VAL A 8 -22.74 0.42 -20.07
C VAL A 8 -22.72 0.19 -18.57
N LEU A 9 -21.90 -0.79 -18.12
CA LEU A 9 -21.60 -1.01 -16.71
C LEU A 9 -20.26 -0.36 -16.35
N VAL A 10 -20.28 0.60 -15.42
CA VAL A 10 -19.08 1.34 -15.00
C VAL A 10 -18.60 0.85 -13.64
N THR A 11 -17.38 0.28 -13.61
CA THR A 11 -16.74 -0.25 -12.40
C THR A 11 -15.45 0.52 -12.05
N LEU A 12 -15.43 1.82 -12.34
CA LEU A 12 -14.28 2.67 -12.02
C LEU A 12 -14.08 2.75 -10.51
N PRO A 13 -12.82 2.75 -10.02
CA PRO A 13 -12.54 3.01 -8.62
C PRO A 13 -13.08 4.36 -8.17
N LEU A 14 -13.45 4.47 -6.90
CA LEU A 14 -13.98 5.71 -6.34
C LEU A 14 -12.98 6.87 -6.46
N GLY A 15 -11.68 6.61 -6.33
CA GLY A 15 -10.62 7.61 -6.56
C GLY A 15 -10.69 8.22 -7.96
N VAL A 16 -10.91 7.39 -8.99
CA VAL A 16 -11.06 7.84 -10.39
C VAL A 16 -12.36 8.62 -10.58
N LEU A 17 -13.46 8.21 -9.97
CA LEU A 17 -14.73 8.95 -10.04
C LEU A 17 -14.59 10.34 -9.40
N LYS A 18 -13.96 10.43 -8.23
CA LYS A 18 -13.69 11.69 -7.51
C LYS A 18 -12.73 12.60 -8.28
N SER A 19 -11.83 12.05 -9.09
CA SER A 19 -10.85 12.84 -9.84
C SER A 19 -11.47 13.65 -10.98
N GLY A 20 -12.73 13.36 -11.36
CA GLY A 20 -13.43 14.04 -12.45
C GLY A 20 -12.83 13.85 -13.85
N ARG A 21 -11.94 12.85 -14.03
CA ARG A 21 -11.29 12.53 -15.31
C ARG A 21 -12.24 11.87 -16.31
N VAL A 22 -13.26 11.18 -15.80
CA VAL A 22 -14.35 10.61 -16.62
C VAL A 22 -15.55 11.55 -16.54
N LYS A 23 -16.06 11.95 -17.71
CA LYS A 23 -17.26 12.79 -17.82
C LYS A 23 -18.46 11.91 -18.12
N PHE A 24 -19.54 12.13 -17.38
CA PHE A 24 -20.84 11.54 -17.65
C PHE A 24 -21.72 12.62 -18.27
N ASP A 25 -22.40 12.27 -19.35
CA ASP A 25 -23.37 13.14 -20.01
C ASP A 25 -24.68 12.34 -20.25
N PRO A 26 -25.78 12.67 -19.56
CA PRO A 26 -25.90 13.73 -18.54
C PRO A 26 -25.04 13.43 -17.28
N PRO A 27 -24.68 14.46 -16.49
CA PRO A 27 -23.94 14.28 -15.25
C PRO A 27 -24.74 13.47 -14.23
N PHE A 28 -24.07 13.00 -13.17
CA PHE A 28 -24.77 12.31 -12.09
C PHE A 28 -25.85 13.20 -11.44
N PRO A 29 -26.99 12.62 -11.04
CA PRO A 29 -27.94 13.33 -10.19
C PRO A 29 -27.29 13.68 -8.85
N MET A 30 -27.72 14.79 -8.25
CA MET A 30 -27.10 15.38 -7.06
C MET A 30 -26.88 14.36 -5.93
N TRP A 31 -27.88 13.53 -5.62
CA TRP A 31 -27.78 12.53 -4.56
C TRP A 31 -26.62 11.54 -4.76
N LYS A 32 -26.26 11.22 -6.01
CA LYS A 32 -25.16 10.31 -6.36
C LYS A 32 -23.82 11.02 -6.30
N GLN A 33 -23.77 12.26 -6.80
CA GLN A 33 -22.56 13.09 -6.69
C GLN A 33 -22.19 13.31 -5.21
N ASP A 34 -23.17 13.66 -4.37
CA ASP A 34 -22.93 13.86 -2.95
C ASP A 34 -22.47 12.57 -2.24
N ALA A 35 -22.98 11.41 -2.65
CA ALA A 35 -22.52 10.12 -2.12
C ALA A 35 -21.05 9.83 -2.51
N VAL A 36 -20.69 10.11 -3.76
CA VAL A 36 -19.31 10.02 -4.24
C VAL A 36 -18.42 10.96 -3.43
N ASP A 37 -18.82 12.21 -3.19
CA ASP A 37 -18.00 13.23 -2.52
C ASP A 37 -17.80 12.93 -1.04
N ARG A 38 -18.85 12.50 -0.32
CA ARG A 38 -18.76 12.20 1.12
C ARG A 38 -17.99 10.93 1.45
N MET A 39 -17.99 9.93 0.55
CA MET A 39 -17.32 8.66 0.83
C MET A 39 -15.80 8.85 0.83
N GLY A 40 -15.13 8.39 1.89
CA GLY A 40 -13.67 8.39 1.94
C GLY A 40 -13.07 7.36 0.99
N PHE A 41 -11.91 7.66 0.41
CA PHE A 41 -11.11 6.69 -0.34
C PHE A 41 -9.70 6.67 0.23
N GLY A 42 -9.34 5.53 0.82
CA GLY A 42 -8.17 5.38 1.65
C GLY A 42 -6.88 5.34 0.85
N LEU A 43 -5.77 5.14 1.57
CA LEU A 43 -4.52 4.76 0.97
C LEU A 43 -3.75 3.83 1.91
N LEU A 44 -3.38 2.68 1.37
CA LEU A 44 -2.48 1.70 1.94
C LEU A 44 -1.52 1.27 0.84
N ASN A 45 -0.22 1.33 1.14
CA ASN A 45 0.83 0.81 0.27
C ASN A 45 1.52 -0.40 0.90
N LYS A 46 2.09 -1.22 0.03
CA LYS A 46 2.79 -2.45 0.33
C LYS A 46 4.26 -2.28 -0.04
N ILE A 47 5.14 -2.63 0.88
CA ILE A 47 6.58 -2.68 0.65
C ILE A 47 6.99 -4.15 0.79
N VAL A 48 7.29 -4.79 -0.33
CA VAL A 48 7.77 -6.16 -0.39
C VAL A 48 9.30 -6.12 -0.31
N LEU A 49 9.86 -6.78 0.69
CA LEU A 49 11.29 -6.78 1.01
C LEU A 49 11.78 -8.22 1.03
N ALA A 50 12.67 -8.58 0.12
CA ALA A 50 13.26 -9.91 0.09
C ALA A 50 14.68 -9.93 0.64
N PHE A 51 15.04 -11.04 1.25
CA PHE A 51 16.30 -11.22 1.97
C PHE A 51 16.90 -12.60 1.67
N ASP A 52 18.14 -12.79 2.09
CA ASP A 52 18.85 -14.06 1.90
C ASP A 52 18.50 -15.10 2.98
N SER A 53 17.99 -14.66 4.15
CA SER A 53 17.58 -15.53 5.24
C SER A 53 16.38 -14.95 6.01
N ARG A 54 15.66 -15.81 6.73
CA ARG A 54 14.51 -15.43 7.57
C ARG A 54 14.97 -15.04 8.98
N PHE A 55 15.78 -13.98 9.07
CA PHE A 55 16.39 -13.54 10.35
C PHE A 55 15.37 -13.15 11.43
N TRP A 56 14.13 -12.83 11.05
CA TRP A 56 13.03 -12.48 11.96
C TRP A 56 12.45 -13.67 12.74
N GLN A 57 12.79 -14.91 12.39
CA GLN A 57 12.27 -16.11 13.09
C GLN A 57 12.62 -16.14 14.57
N ALA A 58 13.74 -15.55 14.99
CA ALA A 58 14.09 -15.46 16.40
C ALA A 58 13.10 -14.55 17.18
N ALA A 59 12.58 -13.50 16.53
CA ALA A 59 11.60 -12.59 17.14
C ALA A 59 10.17 -13.13 17.06
N THR A 60 9.86 -13.95 16.04
CA THR A 60 8.55 -14.60 15.87
C THR A 60 8.69 -16.09 15.49
N PRO A 61 9.03 -16.98 16.43
CA PRO A 61 9.30 -18.38 16.14
C PRO A 61 8.10 -19.12 15.52
N GLU A 62 6.88 -18.71 15.88
CA GLU A 62 5.62 -19.34 15.46
C GLU A 62 4.70 -18.38 14.68
N GLY A 63 5.14 -17.14 14.46
CA GLY A 63 4.30 -16.06 13.95
C GLY A 63 4.60 -15.67 12.51
N LYS A 64 3.57 -15.62 11.66
CA LYS A 64 3.64 -15.00 10.31
C LYS A 64 3.53 -13.47 10.34
N TYR A 65 3.16 -12.89 11.47
CA TYR A 65 2.83 -11.47 11.61
C TYR A 65 3.69 -10.83 12.70
N ILE A 66 4.23 -9.65 12.40
CA ILE A 66 5.01 -8.82 13.31
C ILE A 66 4.31 -7.46 13.39
N GLY A 67 3.74 -7.14 14.53
CA GLY A 67 3.08 -5.85 14.76
C GLY A 67 4.06 -4.78 15.24
N TYR A 68 3.81 -3.53 14.86
CA TYR A 68 4.54 -2.35 15.36
C TYR A 68 3.57 -1.33 15.94
N ALA A 69 3.70 -1.07 17.24
CA ALA A 69 2.92 -0.06 17.95
C ALA A 69 3.69 1.27 17.98
N SER A 70 3.29 2.21 17.13
CA SER A 70 3.81 3.58 17.06
C SER A 70 2.73 4.59 17.48
N GLU A 71 3.15 5.73 18.04
CA GLU A 71 2.27 6.89 18.20
C GLU A 71 1.84 7.46 16.83
N VAL A 72 2.65 7.25 15.79
CA VAL A 72 2.35 7.63 14.42
C VAL A 72 1.47 6.57 13.78
N LYS A 73 0.17 6.86 13.66
CA LYS A 73 -0.80 5.94 13.05
C LYS A 73 -0.43 5.64 11.59
N GLY A 74 -0.41 4.35 11.25
CA GLY A 74 -0.17 3.87 9.89
C GLY A 74 1.30 3.74 9.49
N GLU A 75 2.24 4.08 10.38
CA GLU A 75 3.68 3.90 10.18
C GLU A 75 4.06 2.41 10.28
N PHE A 76 4.23 1.75 9.14
CA PHE A 76 4.75 0.37 9.03
C PHE A 76 4.20 -0.58 10.10
N TYR A 77 2.90 -0.51 10.35
CA TYR A 77 2.25 -1.05 11.54
C TYR A 77 2.22 -2.59 11.59
N MET A 78 2.50 -3.23 10.45
CA MET A 78 2.52 -4.68 10.32
C MET A 78 3.53 -5.11 9.26
N PHE A 79 4.36 -6.10 9.61
CA PHE A 79 5.16 -6.90 8.69
C PHE A 79 4.61 -8.32 8.65
N ILE A 80 4.56 -8.91 7.46
CA ILE A 80 4.00 -10.23 7.23
C ILE A 80 5.05 -11.09 6.53
N ASP A 81 5.40 -12.24 7.12
CA ASP A 81 6.20 -13.26 6.44
C ASP A 81 5.36 -13.90 5.33
N ILE A 82 5.70 -13.56 4.09
CA ILE A 82 5.07 -14.09 2.87
C ILE A 82 6.02 -15.04 2.12
N SER A 83 7.05 -15.54 2.79
CA SER A 83 8.11 -16.32 2.15
C SER A 83 7.59 -17.61 1.52
N GLU A 84 6.55 -18.23 2.08
CA GLU A 84 5.90 -19.41 1.49
C GLU A 84 5.21 -19.08 0.15
N CYS A 85 4.56 -17.92 0.06
CA CYS A 85 3.88 -17.49 -1.16
C CYS A 85 4.87 -17.12 -2.28
N VAL A 86 6.02 -16.55 -1.90
CA VAL A 86 7.03 -16.05 -2.85
C VAL A 86 8.10 -17.12 -3.18
N GLY A 87 8.27 -18.12 -2.31
CA GLY A 87 9.30 -19.16 -2.46
C GLY A 87 10.70 -18.78 -2.00
N ARG A 88 10.86 -17.63 -1.32
CA ARG A 88 12.14 -17.17 -0.73
C ARG A 88 11.90 -16.24 0.47
N PRO A 89 12.88 -15.97 1.35
CA PRO A 89 12.71 -15.11 2.52
C PRO A 89 12.19 -13.72 2.12
N THR A 90 10.95 -13.39 2.48
CA THR A 90 10.29 -12.14 2.08
C THR A 90 9.33 -11.65 3.15
N LEU A 91 9.49 -10.38 3.53
CA LEU A 91 8.55 -9.65 4.38
C LEU A 91 7.73 -8.67 3.53
N LEU A 92 6.44 -8.60 3.79
CA LEU A 92 5.56 -7.55 3.32
C LEU A 92 5.31 -6.56 4.46
N ALA A 93 5.73 -5.31 4.32
CA ALA A 93 5.38 -4.23 5.23
C ALA A 93 4.14 -3.47 4.73
N LEU A 94 3.24 -3.13 5.65
CA LEU A 94 2.04 -2.33 5.36
C LEU A 94 2.18 -0.92 5.93
N VAL A 95 2.00 0.09 5.09
CA VAL A 95 1.97 1.50 5.48
C VAL A 95 0.65 2.12 5.03
N SER A 96 0.02 2.93 5.86
CA SER A 96 -1.33 3.45 5.56
C SER A 96 -1.53 4.91 5.98
N GLY A 97 -2.64 5.48 5.52
CA GLY A 97 -3.08 6.80 5.94
C GLY A 97 -2.14 7.92 5.50
N THR A 98 -1.88 8.87 6.40
CA THR A 98 -1.05 10.04 6.12
C THR A 98 0.40 9.68 5.83
N VAL A 99 0.93 8.61 6.46
CA VAL A 99 2.29 8.13 6.22
C VAL A 99 2.42 7.54 4.81
N ALA A 100 1.44 6.74 4.36
CA ALA A 100 1.44 6.25 2.99
C ALA A 100 1.42 7.41 1.97
N ARG A 101 0.56 8.41 2.20
CA ARG A 101 0.46 9.59 1.30
C ARG A 101 1.74 10.42 1.25
N SER A 102 2.48 10.56 2.36
CA SER A 102 3.72 11.34 2.37
C SER A 102 4.89 10.61 1.69
N LEU A 103 4.82 9.28 1.60
CA LEU A 103 5.84 8.44 0.95
C LEU A 103 5.61 8.25 -0.56
N GLU A 104 4.39 8.47 -1.07
CA GLU A 104 4.06 8.40 -2.50
C GLU A 104 5.02 9.19 -3.42
N PRO A 105 5.37 10.47 -3.13
CA PRO A 105 6.30 11.21 -3.99
C PRO A 105 7.79 10.93 -3.67
N CYS A 106 8.08 10.11 -2.67
CA CYS A 106 9.45 9.88 -2.23
C CYS A 106 10.15 8.79 -3.08
N PRO A 107 11.47 8.92 -3.34
CA PRO A 107 12.26 7.86 -3.96
C PRO A 107 12.21 6.55 -3.15
N ASP A 108 12.34 5.42 -3.85
CA ASP A 108 12.23 4.07 -3.27
C ASP A 108 13.22 3.86 -2.11
N GLU A 109 14.44 4.39 -2.22
CA GLU A 109 15.48 4.29 -1.19
C GLU A 109 15.04 4.88 0.13
N LYS A 110 14.29 5.98 0.10
CA LYS A 110 13.73 6.61 1.30
C LYS A 110 12.64 5.73 1.90
N VAL A 111 11.73 5.20 1.08
CA VAL A 111 10.65 4.32 1.55
C VAL A 111 11.21 3.07 2.21
N ILE A 112 12.23 2.45 1.59
CA ILE A 112 12.92 1.27 2.13
C ILE A 112 13.65 1.63 3.42
N SER A 113 14.35 2.77 3.45
CA SER A 113 15.05 3.24 4.65
C SER A 113 14.08 3.39 5.83
N GLU A 114 12.92 4.01 5.64
CA GLU A 114 11.91 4.14 6.70
C GLU A 114 11.33 2.79 7.15
N ALA A 115 11.02 1.89 6.20
CA ALA A 115 10.55 0.54 6.53
C ALA A 115 11.59 -0.25 7.33
N MET A 116 12.85 -0.21 6.91
CA MET A 116 13.95 -0.92 7.57
C MET A 116 14.30 -0.31 8.92
N LYS A 117 14.17 1.01 9.11
CA LYS A 117 14.29 1.65 10.43
C LYS A 117 13.29 1.07 11.41
N VAL A 118 12.03 0.88 11.00
CA VAL A 118 11.01 0.26 11.85
C VAL A 118 11.33 -1.22 12.09
N LEU A 119 11.64 -2.00 11.05
CA LEU A 119 11.95 -3.42 11.19
C LEU A 119 13.12 -3.67 12.16
N ARG A 120 14.19 -2.86 12.06
CA ARG A 120 15.36 -2.93 12.93
C ARG A 120 15.05 -2.59 14.40
N LYS A 121 14.05 -1.74 14.68
CA LYS A 121 13.57 -1.51 16.06
C LYS A 121 12.92 -2.77 16.65
N ILE A 122 12.31 -3.61 15.82
CA ILE A 122 11.58 -4.80 16.27
C ILE A 122 12.53 -6.00 16.47
N VAL A 123 13.42 -6.25 15.51
CA VAL A 123 14.24 -7.49 15.47
C VAL A 123 15.71 -7.29 15.84
N SER A 124 16.12 -6.06 16.21
CA SER A 124 17.50 -5.59 16.44
C SER A 124 18.28 -5.18 15.16
N PRO A 125 18.99 -4.03 15.17
CA PRO A 125 19.80 -3.57 14.04
C PRO A 125 20.91 -4.53 13.61
N SER A 126 21.50 -5.28 14.54
CA SER A 126 22.60 -6.21 14.26
C SER A 126 22.14 -7.47 13.50
N VAL A 127 20.82 -7.69 13.38
CA VAL A 127 20.23 -8.92 12.84
C VAL A 127 19.55 -8.69 11.49
N ALA A 128 19.08 -7.47 11.20
CA ALA A 128 18.36 -7.15 9.97
C ALA A 128 19.26 -6.53 8.88
N PRO A 129 19.73 -7.34 7.90
CA PRO A 129 20.45 -6.83 6.73
C PRO A 129 19.54 -5.97 5.85
N ASP A 130 20.14 -5.23 4.92
CA ASP A 130 19.37 -4.59 3.86
C ASP A 130 18.72 -5.66 2.94
N PRO A 131 17.55 -5.35 2.35
CA PRO A 131 16.88 -6.27 1.43
C PRO A 131 17.72 -6.46 0.15
N SER A 132 17.80 -7.69 -0.34
CA SER A 132 18.48 -8.02 -1.60
C SER A 132 17.67 -7.55 -2.83
N SER A 133 16.37 -7.33 -2.67
CA SER A 133 15.48 -6.78 -3.69
C SER A 133 14.16 -6.34 -3.06
N TYR A 134 13.42 -5.48 -3.74
CA TYR A 134 12.19 -4.92 -3.22
C TYR A 134 11.16 -4.62 -4.31
N THR A 135 9.92 -4.38 -3.89
CA THR A 135 8.85 -3.80 -4.72
C THR A 135 7.96 -2.94 -3.84
N ILE A 136 7.60 -1.74 -4.31
CA ILE A 136 6.76 -0.79 -3.59
C ILE A 136 5.52 -0.52 -4.44
N THR A 137 4.33 -0.57 -3.83
CA THR A 137 3.11 -0.09 -4.51
C THR A 137 2.95 1.41 -4.32
N ARG A 138 2.39 2.07 -5.35
CA ARG A 138 2.07 3.51 -5.36
C ARG A 138 0.64 3.74 -5.83
N TRP A 139 -0.33 3.20 -5.06
CA TRP A 139 -1.74 3.19 -5.47
C TRP A 139 -2.38 4.58 -5.55
N GLY A 140 -1.85 5.54 -4.79
CA GLY A 140 -2.28 6.93 -4.84
C GLY A 140 -1.85 7.63 -6.12
N GLU A 141 -0.70 7.25 -6.69
CA GLU A 141 -0.17 7.81 -7.94
C GLU A 141 -0.67 7.06 -9.19
N ASP A 142 -1.14 5.82 -9.04
CA ASP A 142 -1.74 5.08 -10.15
C ASP A 142 -2.96 5.85 -10.70
N PRO A 143 -2.89 6.33 -11.97
CA PRO A 143 -3.94 7.14 -12.56
C PRO A 143 -5.27 6.40 -12.75
N TYR A 144 -5.28 5.07 -12.61
CA TYR A 144 -6.44 4.22 -12.75
C TYR A 144 -6.99 3.70 -11.41
N ALA A 145 -6.34 4.02 -10.28
CA ALA A 145 -6.81 3.68 -8.94
C ALA A 145 -7.01 4.93 -8.05
N MET A 146 -5.96 5.73 -7.89
CA MET A 146 -5.90 6.95 -7.05
C MET A 146 -6.24 6.74 -5.58
N GLY A 147 -5.88 5.58 -5.03
CA GLY A 147 -6.17 5.17 -3.66
C GLY A 147 -6.39 3.67 -3.54
N SER A 148 -6.80 3.23 -2.36
CA SER A 148 -7.02 1.82 -2.01
C SER A 148 -8.19 1.63 -1.05
#